data_AF-A0A7R9R7G9-F1
#
_entry.id   AF-A0A7R9R7G9-F1
#
_cell.length_a   1.000
_cell.length_b   1.000
_cell.length_c   1.000
_cell.angle_alpha   90.00
_cell.angle_beta   90.00
_cell.angle_gamma   90.00
#
_symmetry.space_group_name_H-M   'P 1'
#
loop_
_entity.id
_entity.type
_entity.pdbx_description
1 polymer ?
#
loop_
_entity_poly.entity_id
_entity_poly.type
_entity_poly.pdbx_seq_one_letter_code
_entity_poly.pdbx_strand_id
1 'polypeptide(L)'
;MPKYNEGQLETVEVMMGANEQKTIRRRSETFDFKNEQETEWIHIDENAIWIEVSKYLSFERFRKLIKTVIDELNLEGNSARLGLRYINQITLNEGNPFDWENWINSNLFKSLELEFVSEKKL
;
A
#
# COMPACT_ATOMS: atom_id res chain seq x y z
N MET A 1 -19.70 -11.50 0.79
CA MET A 1 -19.73 -11.50 2.27
C MET A 1 -18.32 -11.21 2.77
N PRO A 2 -18.13 -10.29 3.73
CA PRO A 2 -16.82 -10.06 4.33
C PRO A 2 -16.30 -11.35 4.98
N LYS A 3 -15.00 -11.64 4.86
CA LYS A 3 -14.38 -12.77 5.55
C LYS A 3 -13.71 -12.21 6.80
N TYR A 4 -14.36 -12.43 7.95
CA TYR A 4 -13.72 -12.24 9.24
C TYR A 4 -12.89 -13.47 9.55
N ASN A 5 -11.57 -13.30 9.67
CA ASN A 5 -10.69 -14.34 10.15
C ASN A 5 -10.39 -14.04 11.61
N GLU A 6 -10.82 -14.92 12.53
CA GLU A 6 -10.42 -14.79 13.94
C GLU A 6 -8.90 -14.76 14.04
N GLY A 7 -8.42 -13.78 14.82
CA GLY A 7 -7.00 -13.45 14.92
C GLY A 7 -6.11 -14.63 15.26
N GLN A 8 -4.99 -14.74 14.54
CA GLN A 8 -3.95 -15.72 14.89
C GLN A 8 -3.33 -15.34 16.25
N LEU A 9 -3.08 -16.35 17.08
CA LEU A 9 -2.36 -16.20 18.34
C LEU A 9 -0.86 -16.08 18.03
N GLU A 10 -0.33 -14.87 18.06
CA GLU A 10 1.11 -14.65 18.02
C GLU A 10 1.69 -14.77 19.43
N THR A 11 2.66 -15.68 19.59
CA THR A 11 3.40 -15.82 20.85
C THR A 11 4.72 -15.10 20.68
N VAL A 12 4.91 -14.01 21.43
CA VAL A 12 6.15 -13.25 21.43
C VAL A 12 6.85 -13.49 22.77
N GLU A 13 8.06 -14.05 22.71
CA GLU A 13 8.93 -14.17 23.88
C GLU A 13 9.75 -12.89 24.03
N VAL A 14 9.65 -12.27 25.22
CA VAL A 14 10.41 -11.05 25.53
C VAL A 14 11.33 -11.32 26.72
N MET A 15 12.62 -11.01 26.56
CA MET A 15 13.58 -11.02 27.67
C MET A 15 13.57 -9.66 28.37
N MET A 16 13.20 -9.64 29.65
CA MET A 16 13.13 -8.41 30.46
C MET A 16 14.24 -8.32 31.52
N GLY A 17 15.35 -9.05 31.33
CA GLY A 17 16.52 -9.05 32.19
C GLY A 17 17.38 -10.29 31.95
N ALA A 18 18.55 -10.36 32.59
CA ALA A 18 19.50 -11.47 32.37
C ALA A 18 18.93 -12.86 32.70
N ASN A 19 17.86 -12.94 33.52
CA ASN A 19 17.23 -14.20 33.96
C ASN A 19 15.69 -14.14 34.01
N GLU A 20 15.03 -13.18 33.33
CA GLU A 20 13.55 -13.12 33.28
C GLU A 20 13.05 -13.24 31.84
N GLN A 21 12.47 -14.41 31.54
CA GLN A 21 11.79 -14.69 30.27
C GLN A 21 10.28 -14.60 30.52
N LYS A 22 9.61 -13.71 29.80
CA LYS A 22 8.15 -13.58 29.87
C LYS A 22 7.56 -13.85 28.50
N THR A 23 6.66 -14.82 28.42
CA THR A 23 5.90 -15.11 27.20
C THR A 23 4.69 -14.18 27.16
N ILE A 24 4.63 -13.29 26.17
CA ILE A 24 3.46 -12.47 25.88
C ILE A 24 2.67 -13.17 24.77
N ARG A 25 1.41 -13.51 25.04
CA ARG A 25 0.48 -13.98 24.01
C ARG A 25 -0.31 -12.78 23.50
N ARG A 26 -0.15 -12.44 22.23
CA ARG A 26 -0.89 -11.37 21.58
C ARG A 26 -1.83 -11.99 20.55
N ARG A 27 -3.10 -11.62 20.59
CA ARG A 27 -4.07 -11.99 19.56
C ARG A 27 -4.18 -10.79 18.63
N SER A 28 -3.79 -10.94 17.37
CA SER A 28 -3.93 -9.88 16.37
C SER A 28 -5.19 -10.13 15.56
N GLU A 29 -6.18 -9.26 15.66
CA GLU A 29 -7.40 -9.33 14.83
C GLU A 29 -7.10 -8.76 13.45
N THR A 30 -7.48 -9.50 12.40
CA THR A 30 -7.33 -9.07 11.00
C THR A 30 -8.68 -9.05 10.31
N PHE A 31 -8.99 -7.98 9.59
CA PHE A 31 -10.22 -7.83 8.82
C PHE A 31 -9.92 -7.69 7.34
N ASP A 32 -10.53 -8.55 6.52
CA ASP A 32 -10.39 -8.55 5.07
C ASP A 32 -11.73 -8.29 4.38
N PHE A 33 -11.79 -7.18 3.64
CA PHE A 33 -12.93 -6.80 2.83
C PHE A 33 -12.54 -6.80 1.36
N LYS A 34 -13.07 -7.76 0.60
CA LYS A 34 -12.89 -7.83 -0.85
C LYS A 34 -14.23 -7.66 -1.55
N ASN A 35 -14.26 -6.92 -2.65
CA ASN A 35 -15.42 -6.92 -3.54
C ASN A 35 -15.50 -8.24 -4.32
N GLU A 36 -16.64 -8.51 -4.95
CA GLU A 36 -16.89 -9.79 -5.64
C GLU A 36 -15.91 -10.06 -6.79
N GLN A 37 -15.39 -9.00 -7.42
CA GLN A 37 -14.46 -9.09 -8.54
C GLN A 37 -13.00 -9.14 -8.08
N GLU A 38 -12.74 -9.09 -6.77
CA GLU A 38 -11.42 -8.99 -6.15
C GLU A 38 -10.55 -7.84 -6.71
N THR A 39 -11.18 -6.75 -7.15
CA THR A 39 -10.48 -5.55 -7.66
C THR A 39 -10.36 -4.45 -6.63
N GLU A 40 -11.10 -4.53 -5.54
CA GLU A 40 -11.06 -3.62 -4.40
C GLU A 40 -10.85 -4.49 -3.16
N TRP A 41 -9.79 -4.20 -2.41
CA TRP A 41 -9.43 -4.92 -1.20
C TRP A 41 -9.06 -3.94 -0.10
N ILE A 42 -9.65 -4.11 1.07
CA ILE A 42 -9.26 -3.43 2.29
C ILE A 42 -8.81 -4.50 3.29
N HIS A 43 -7.59 -4.34 3.79
CA HIS A 43 -7.01 -5.15 4.84
C HIS A 43 -6.72 -4.28 6.05
N ILE A 44 -7.09 -4.76 7.23
CA ILE A 44 -6.89 -4.05 8.48
C ILE A 44 -6.31 -5.03 9.48
N ASP A 45 -5.17 -4.67 10.05
CA ASP A 45 -4.56 -5.35 11.18
C ASP A 45 -4.22 -4.34 12.28
N GLU A 46 -3.57 -4.81 13.34
CA GLU A 46 -3.18 -3.99 14.48
C GLU A 46 -2.13 -2.92 14.17
N ASN A 47 -1.46 -2.99 13.02
CA ASN A 47 -0.35 -2.12 12.64
C ASN A 47 -0.70 -1.16 11.50
N ALA A 48 -1.63 -1.55 10.62
CA ALA A 48 -1.91 -0.81 9.40
C ALA A 48 -3.32 -1.06 8.83
N ILE A 49 -3.74 -0.09 8.03
CA ILE A 49 -4.87 -0.20 7.10
C ILE A 49 -4.29 -0.16 5.69
N TRP A 50 -4.53 -1.19 4.89
CA TRP A 50 -4.18 -1.24 3.47
C TRP A 50 -5.45 -1.19 2.63
N ILE A 51 -5.39 -0.39 1.56
CA ILE A 51 -6.50 -0.19 0.65
C ILE A 51 -5.93 -0.31 -0.76
N GLU A 52 -6.30 -1.38 -1.44
CA GLU A 52 -5.85 -1.70 -2.79
C GLU A 52 -7.02 -1.64 -3.76
N VAL A 53 -6.83 -0.90 -4.86
CA VAL A 53 -7.81 -0.82 -5.94
C VAL A 53 -7.09 -1.04 -7.27
N SER A 54 -7.24 -2.22 -7.84
CA SER A 54 -6.61 -2.59 -9.12
C SER A 54 -7.34 -2.03 -10.34
N LYS A 55 -8.63 -1.71 -10.20
CA LYS A 55 -9.43 -1.01 -11.21
C LYS A 55 -9.95 0.31 -10.68
N TYR A 56 -9.09 1.32 -10.66
CA TYR A 56 -9.46 2.66 -10.23
C TYR A 56 -10.42 3.32 -11.23
N LEU A 57 -11.56 3.80 -10.74
CA LEU A 57 -12.58 4.47 -11.58
C LEU A 57 -12.64 5.97 -11.33
N SER A 58 -12.72 6.39 -10.06
CA SER A 58 -12.77 7.80 -9.67
C SER A 58 -12.39 8.00 -8.21
N PHE A 59 -11.99 9.23 -7.89
CA PHE A 59 -11.64 9.60 -6.52
C PHE A 59 -12.83 9.52 -5.58
N GLU A 60 -14.02 9.94 -6.04
CA GLU A 60 -15.24 9.88 -5.23
C GLU A 60 -15.61 8.45 -4.83
N ARG A 61 -15.46 7.48 -5.75
CA ARG A 61 -15.71 6.07 -5.43
C ARG A 61 -14.69 5.53 -4.43
N PHE A 62 -13.41 5.85 -4.63
CA PHE A 62 -12.34 5.48 -3.72
C PHE A 62 -12.55 6.06 -2.32
N ARG A 63 -12.84 7.36 -2.23
CA ARG A 63 -13.13 8.05 -0.99
C ARG A 63 -14.34 7.46 -0.27
N LYS A 64 -15.41 7.14 -1.01
CA LYS A 64 -16.61 6.50 -0.45
C LYS A 64 -16.28 5.14 0.16
N LEU A 65 -15.49 4.31 -0.53
CA LEU A 65 -15.05 3.01 -0.04
C LEU A 65 -14.28 3.13 1.28
N ILE A 66 -13.29 4.03 1.33
CA ILE A 66 -12.51 4.29 2.56
C ILE A 66 -13.43 4.70 3.70
N LYS A 67 -14.30 5.68 3.44
CA LYS A 67 -15.21 6.24 4.45
C LYS A 67 -16.14 5.17 5.01
N THR A 68 -16.71 4.32 4.16
CA THR A 68 -17.58 3.24 4.61
C THR A 68 -16.87 2.31 5.58
N VAL A 69 -15.63 1.89 5.30
CA VAL A 69 -14.93 0.96 6.20
C VAL A 69 -14.49 1.62 7.51
N ILE A 70 -13.98 2.85 7.46
CA ILE A 70 -13.59 3.59 8.67
C ILE A 70 -14.80 3.84 9.58
N ASP A 71 -15.93 4.27 9.00
CA ASP A 71 -17.15 4.58 9.75
C ASP A 71 -17.72 3.29 10.39
N GLU A 72 -17.74 2.16 9.69
CA GLU A 72 -18.30 0.90 10.21
C GLU A 72 -17.45 0.24 11.31
N LEU A 73 -16.12 0.37 11.23
CA LEU A 73 -15.22 -0.22 12.21
C LEU A 73 -14.97 0.68 13.42
N ASN A 74 -15.53 1.89 13.41
CA ASN A 74 -15.33 2.92 14.45
C ASN A 74 -13.86 3.05 14.85
N LEU A 75 -12.96 3.05 13.85
CA LEU A 75 -11.53 3.05 14.09
C LEU A 75 -11.09 4.41 14.62
N GLU A 76 -10.64 4.42 15.87
CA GLU A 76 -9.98 5.56 16.50
C GLU A 76 -8.48 5.33 16.53
N GLY A 77 -7.69 6.30 16.06
CA GLY A 77 -6.24 6.18 16.07
C GLY A 77 -5.53 7.28 15.29
N ASN A 78 -4.25 7.48 15.63
CA ASN A 78 -3.36 8.35 14.87
C ASN A 78 -2.42 7.50 14.05
N SER A 79 -2.40 7.76 12.73
CA SER A 79 -1.40 7.16 11.85
C SER A 79 -0.11 7.98 11.91
N ALA A 80 1.01 7.29 12.16
CA ALA A 80 2.34 7.89 12.01
C ALA A 80 2.73 8.10 10.53
N ARG A 81 2.09 7.38 9.60
CA ARG A 81 2.45 7.36 8.18
C ARG A 81 1.24 7.10 7.29
N LEU A 82 1.01 8.00 6.33
CA LEU A 82 0.16 7.77 5.18
C LEU A 82 1.01 7.50 3.94
N GLY A 83 0.79 6.36 3.29
CA GLY A 83 1.44 6.02 2.02
C GLY A 83 0.41 5.90 0.90
N LEU A 84 0.67 6.57 -0.23
CA LEU A 84 -0.10 6.39 -1.45
C LEU A 84 0.83 5.81 -2.53
N ARG A 85 0.43 4.67 -3.10
CA ARG A 85 1.17 4.03 -4.20
C ARG A 85 0.24 3.89 -5.39
N TYR A 86 0.60 4.55 -6.49
CA TYR A 86 -0.01 4.30 -7.79
C TYR A 86 0.92 3.42 -8.61
N ILE A 87 0.40 2.29 -9.09
CA ILE A 87 1.15 1.37 -9.95
C ILE A 87 0.47 1.40 -11.32
N ASN A 88 1.12 2.02 -12.29
CA ASN A 88 0.72 1.92 -13.69
C ASN A 88 1.54 0.80 -14.35
N GLN A 89 0.87 -0.27 -14.78
CA GLN A 89 1.55 -1.36 -15.48
C GLN A 89 1.45 -1.11 -16.99
N ILE A 90 2.57 -0.75 -17.60
CA ILE A 90 2.69 -0.64 -19.06
C ILE A 90 3.18 -1.97 -19.58
N THR A 91 2.34 -2.65 -20.37
CA THR A 91 2.71 -3.90 -21.05
C THR A 91 3.11 -3.57 -22.48
N LEU A 92 4.37 -3.84 -22.83
CA LEU A 92 4.85 -3.77 -24.20
C LEU A 92 4.72 -5.16 -24.82
N ASN A 93 3.96 -5.28 -25.90
CA ASN A 93 3.76 -6.56 -26.60
C ASN A 93 5.01 -7.00 -27.40
N GLU A 94 5.94 -6.07 -27.63
CA GLU A 94 7.11 -6.20 -28.50
C GLU A 94 8.21 -5.23 -28.04
N GLY A 95 9.48 -5.52 -28.35
CA GLY A 95 10.63 -4.65 -28.07
C GLY A 95 11.32 -4.85 -26.72
N ASN A 96 12.33 -4.03 -26.45
CA ASN A 96 13.09 -4.06 -25.19
C ASN A 96 12.41 -3.14 -24.15
N PRO A 97 12.00 -3.63 -22.97
CA PRO A 97 11.34 -2.81 -21.93
C PRO A 97 12.27 -1.77 -21.28
N PHE A 98 13.57 -1.78 -21.60
CA PHE A 98 14.52 -0.75 -21.19
C PHE A 98 14.81 0.26 -22.31
N ASP A 99 14.25 0.07 -23.50
CA ASP A 99 14.35 1.03 -24.61
C ASP A 99 13.09 1.88 -24.68
N TRP A 100 13.16 3.06 -24.07
CA TRP A 100 12.04 3.99 -23.92
C TRP A 100 12.05 5.11 -24.97
N GLU A 101 13.06 5.16 -25.84
CA GLU A 101 13.33 6.30 -26.72
C GLU A 101 12.16 6.56 -27.70
N ASN A 102 11.52 5.49 -28.16
CA ASN A 102 10.36 5.55 -29.05
C ASN A 102 9.01 5.67 -28.32
N TRP A 103 8.99 5.50 -27.00
CA TRP A 103 7.77 5.44 -26.19
C TRP A 103 7.52 6.69 -25.35
N ILE A 104 8.56 7.47 -25.04
CA ILE A 104 8.45 8.70 -24.26
C ILE A 104 8.66 9.91 -25.17
N ASN A 105 7.71 10.84 -25.16
CA ASN A 105 7.81 12.09 -25.92
C ASN A 105 9.01 12.90 -25.43
N SER A 106 9.96 13.19 -26.32
CA SER A 106 11.20 13.92 -26.01
C SER A 106 10.97 15.29 -25.36
N ASN A 107 9.81 15.94 -25.60
CA ASN A 107 9.46 17.20 -24.95
C ASN A 107 9.25 17.08 -23.44
N LEU A 108 9.01 15.86 -22.90
CA LEU A 108 8.91 15.63 -21.46
C LEU A 108 10.26 15.78 -20.74
N PHE A 109 11.37 15.66 -21.47
CA PHE A 109 12.72 15.81 -20.94
C PHE A 109 13.32 17.21 -21.14
N LYS A 110 12.68 18.07 -21.95
CA LYS A 110 13.18 19.44 -22.23
C LYS A 110 13.40 20.29 -20.98
N SER A 111 12.60 20.09 -19.93
CA SER A 111 12.79 20.79 -18.65
C SER A 111 13.88 20.15 -17.77
N LEU A 112 14.17 18.86 -17.95
CA LEU A 112 15.16 18.13 -17.17
C LEU A 112 16.59 18.35 -17.67
N GLU A 113 16.77 18.60 -18.97
CA GLU A 113 18.08 18.95 -19.56
C GLU A 113 18.67 20.25 -19.02
N LEU A 114 17.82 21.18 -18.52
CA LEU A 114 18.27 22.47 -17.99
C LEU A 114 18.79 22.39 -16.55
N GLU A 115 18.33 21.43 -15.74
CA GLU A 115 18.72 21.33 -14.32
C GLU A 115 19.77 20.22 -14.07
N PHE A 116 19.68 19.08 -14.76
CA PHE A 116 20.49 17.90 -14.44
C PHE A 116 21.82 17.80 -15.21
N VAL A 117 22.06 18.64 -16.21
CA VAL A 117 23.30 18.63 -17.02
C VAL A 117 24.36 19.62 -16.48
N SER A 118 24.11 20.29 -15.36
CA SER A 118 25.08 21.23 -14.77
C SER A 118 26.28 20.56 -14.09
N GLU A 119 26.25 19.24 -13.85
CA GLU A 119 27.39 18.49 -13.30
C GLU A 119 28.07 17.62 -14.35
N LYS A 120 28.86 18.26 -15.24
CA LYS A 120 30.10 17.65 -15.75
C LYS A 120 30.97 18.68 -16.50
N LYS A 121 32.01 19.14 -15.81
CA LYS A 121 33.38 19.33 -16.34
C LYS A 121 34.34 19.64 -15.19
N LEU A 122 34.99 18.59 -14.69
CA LEU A 122 36.35 18.64 -14.14
C LEU A 122 37.21 17.74 -15.03
#